data_AF-K9FMK2-F1
#
_entry.id   AF-K9FMK2-F1
#
_cell.length_a   1.000
_cell.length_b   1.000
_cell.length_c   1.000
_cell.angle_alpha   90.00
_cell.angle_beta   90.00
_cell.angle_gamma   90.00
#
_symmetry.space_group_name_H-M   'P 1'
#
loop_
_entity.id
_entity.type
_entity.pdbx_description
1 polymer ?
#
loop_
_entity_poly.entity_id
_entity_poly.type
_entity_poly.pdbx_seq_one_letter_code
_entity_poly.pdbx_strand_id
1 'polypeptide(L)'
;MEGNRNQVARTMSELAEAGFSPHGYPGEIPEEIEEYLDRNSYQFDELIGPLSSIFWLAGLDKLVDAMYDPSIVLQDEVRAIPINVRVTWILEHLIEEGKVPRSMYDRYFFGFDQPPVVIMPIRLDPIPSQVGYRYALQRTEELFPAYRPQCLPRDIATVRVKRSQNKHCLTAKILEGYVSKLGGGSFLYRVSTRTALAALMAFFAPVIHNNTLDNELGPGIYTSNSLEWVLRFSSINNALLVFKNTDFRTLEVWNPPVSDWQHNVATWTRKSLSNVPDSVPLESKTADVTQGPISESNSRKNCLPAPGKVSQRVAASYAGCVALSASLAIIIWFE
;
A
#
# COMPACT_ATOMS: atom_id res chain seq x y z
N MET A 1 -9.10 -9.53 -42.86
CA MET A 1 -7.86 -8.79 -43.17
C MET A 1 -7.40 -8.16 -41.87
N GLU A 2 -6.53 -8.86 -41.14
CA GLU A 2 -5.89 -8.37 -39.92
C GLU A 2 -4.76 -7.42 -40.31
N GLY A 3 -5.04 -6.12 -40.27
CA GLY A 3 -4.04 -5.07 -40.33
C GLY A 3 -3.55 -4.77 -38.92
N ASN A 4 -2.26 -4.98 -38.70
CA ASN A 4 -1.54 -4.73 -37.45
C ASN A 4 -1.68 -3.24 -37.04
N ARG A 5 -2.58 -2.91 -36.10
CA ARG A 5 -2.90 -1.54 -35.64
C ARG A 5 -1.78 -0.85 -34.84
N ASN A 6 -0.60 -1.48 -34.70
CA ASN A 6 0.50 -1.02 -33.83
C ASN A 6 1.80 -0.67 -34.58
N GLN A 7 1.74 -0.28 -35.85
CA GLN A 7 2.89 0.36 -36.50
C GLN A 7 2.82 1.88 -36.31
N VAL A 8 3.36 2.35 -35.19
CA VAL A 8 3.62 3.78 -34.98
C VAL A 8 4.79 4.18 -35.88
N ALA A 9 4.62 5.21 -36.70
CA ALA A 9 5.70 5.82 -37.46
C ALA A 9 6.77 6.35 -36.50
N ARG A 10 7.98 5.79 -36.54
CA ARG A 10 9.12 6.13 -35.67
C ARG A 10 10.12 7.07 -36.32
N THR A 11 9.93 7.39 -37.59
CA THR A 11 10.79 8.30 -38.35
C THR A 11 9.96 9.37 -39.06
N MET A 12 10.56 10.54 -39.31
CA MET A 12 9.93 11.63 -40.06
C MET A 12 9.51 11.20 -41.47
N SER A 13 10.21 10.21 -42.04
CA SER A 13 9.88 9.65 -43.35
C SER A 13 8.61 8.77 -43.30
N GLU A 14 8.42 8.00 -42.23
CA GLU A 14 7.22 7.19 -42.00
C GLU A 14 5.98 8.06 -41.72
N LEU A 15 6.16 9.20 -41.04
CA LEU A 15 5.08 10.19 -40.85
C LEU A 15 4.66 10.86 -42.17
N ALA A 16 5.63 11.15 -43.03
CA ALA A 16 5.37 11.71 -44.36
C ALA A 16 4.64 10.72 -45.28
N GLU A 17 5.00 9.42 -45.24
CA GLU A 17 4.28 8.37 -45.97
C GLU A 17 2.85 8.16 -45.46
N ALA A 18 2.59 8.43 -44.18
CA ALA A 18 1.26 8.43 -43.58
C ALA A 18 0.45 9.72 -43.85
N GLY A 19 0.98 10.68 -44.61
CA GLY A 19 0.30 11.90 -45.03
C GLY A 19 0.49 13.12 -44.12
N PHE A 20 1.40 13.07 -43.15
CA PHE A 20 1.67 14.20 -42.25
C PHE A 20 2.86 15.04 -42.74
N SER A 21 2.67 16.35 -42.86
CA SER A 21 3.70 17.29 -43.33
C SER A 21 4.73 17.61 -42.23
N PRO A 22 6.03 17.66 -42.54
CA PRO A 22 7.08 18.07 -41.59
C PRO A 22 7.06 19.58 -41.28
N HIS A 23 6.16 20.37 -41.87
CA HIS A 23 6.11 21.83 -41.77
C HIS A 23 4.93 22.38 -40.96
N GLY A 24 4.37 21.56 -40.06
CA GLY A 24 3.31 21.98 -39.15
C GLY A 24 1.92 21.48 -39.57
N TYR A 25 0.92 21.86 -38.78
CA TYR A 25 -0.45 21.37 -38.86
C TYR A 25 -1.03 21.60 -40.27
N PRO A 26 -1.50 20.55 -40.98
CA PRO A 26 -2.11 20.73 -42.29
C PRO A 26 -3.53 21.29 -42.12
N GLY A 27 -3.68 22.61 -42.22
CA GLY A 27 -4.98 23.30 -42.16
C GLY A 27 -4.93 24.63 -41.41
N GLU A 28 -6.07 25.32 -41.34
CA GLU A 28 -6.26 26.41 -40.38
C GLU A 28 -6.35 25.83 -38.97
N ILE A 29 -5.68 26.48 -38.02
CA ILE A 29 -5.77 26.09 -36.60
C ILE A 29 -7.20 26.41 -36.15
N PRO A 30 -7.93 25.44 -35.55
CA PRO A 30 -9.26 25.70 -35.02
C PRO A 30 -9.25 26.89 -34.04
N GLU A 31 -10.25 27.77 -34.10
CA GLU A 31 -10.37 28.95 -33.23
C GLU A 31 -10.25 28.58 -31.73
N GLU A 32 -10.74 27.39 -31.36
CA GLU A 32 -10.68 26.81 -30.01
C GLU A 32 -9.25 26.55 -29.52
N ILE A 33 -8.30 26.33 -30.43
CA ILE A 33 -6.88 26.17 -30.13
C ILE A 33 -6.16 27.52 -30.21
N GLU A 34 -6.62 28.42 -31.09
CA GLU A 34 -6.06 29.77 -31.25
C GLU A 34 -6.10 30.58 -29.94
N GLU A 35 -7.13 30.41 -29.11
CA GLU A 35 -7.25 31.04 -27.79
C GLU A 35 -6.09 30.66 -26.82
N TYR A 36 -5.56 29.44 -26.95
CA TYR A 36 -4.47 28.92 -26.10
C TYR A 36 -3.07 29.25 -26.66
N LEU A 37 -3.01 29.73 -27.91
CA LEU A 37 -1.80 30.03 -28.66
C LEU A 37 -1.36 31.50 -28.54
N ASP A 38 -1.75 32.18 -27.45
CA ASP A 38 -1.39 33.57 -27.19
C ASP A 38 0.12 33.78 -27.39
N ARG A 39 0.52 34.91 -27.98
CA ARG A 39 1.89 35.10 -28.55
C ARG A 39 3.03 35.01 -27.52
N ASN A 40 2.70 34.88 -26.23
CA ASN A 40 3.63 34.73 -25.11
C ASN A 40 3.51 33.40 -24.33
N SER A 41 2.57 32.48 -24.64
CA SER A 41 2.32 31.25 -23.85
C SER A 41 3.23 30.05 -24.19
N TYR A 42 3.80 30.02 -25.40
CA TYR A 42 4.68 28.93 -25.90
C TYR A 42 5.90 28.62 -25.04
N GLN A 43 6.24 29.48 -24.08
CA GLN A 43 7.41 29.29 -23.25
C GLN A 43 7.19 28.29 -22.12
N PHE A 44 5.93 27.90 -21.83
CA PHE A 44 5.59 27.08 -20.67
C PHE A 44 4.69 25.87 -20.94
N ASP A 45 4.17 25.67 -22.16
CA ASP A 45 3.30 24.54 -22.51
C ASP A 45 3.97 23.53 -23.48
N GLU A 46 4.01 22.25 -23.12
CA GLU A 46 4.61 21.14 -23.88
C GLU A 46 3.64 20.51 -24.88
N LEU A 47 2.36 20.39 -24.50
CA LEU A 47 1.30 19.85 -25.35
C LEU A 47 0.04 20.70 -25.22
N ILE A 48 -0.54 21.09 -26.35
CA ILE A 48 -1.85 21.75 -26.42
C ILE A 48 -2.70 20.96 -27.40
N GLY A 49 -3.91 20.59 -26.99
CA GLY A 49 -4.83 19.89 -27.86
C GLY A 49 -6.03 19.28 -27.14
N PRO A 50 -6.94 18.64 -27.88
CA PRO A 50 -8.06 17.92 -27.31
C PRO A 50 -7.58 16.79 -26.39
N LEU A 51 -8.28 16.58 -25.26
CA LEU A 51 -7.96 15.55 -24.28
C LEU A 51 -7.82 14.15 -24.90
N SER A 52 -8.63 13.82 -25.92
CA SER A 52 -8.56 12.54 -26.63
C SER A 52 -7.18 12.33 -27.27
N SER A 53 -6.65 13.36 -27.91
CA SER A 53 -5.34 13.31 -28.56
C SER A 53 -4.21 13.31 -27.54
N ILE A 54 -4.33 14.11 -26.47
CA ILE A 54 -3.34 14.17 -25.38
C ILE A 54 -3.25 12.81 -24.66
N PHE A 55 -4.38 12.19 -24.32
CA PHE A 55 -4.41 10.89 -23.67
C PHE A 55 -3.92 9.77 -24.59
N TRP A 56 -4.29 9.81 -25.87
CA TRP A 56 -3.80 8.86 -26.85
C TRP A 56 -2.28 8.92 -27.00
N LEU A 57 -1.71 10.13 -27.11
CA LEU A 57 -0.25 10.34 -27.17
C LEU A 57 0.47 9.83 -25.92
N ALA A 58 -0.20 9.86 -24.76
CA ALA A 58 0.32 9.36 -23.49
C ALA A 58 0.11 7.84 -23.27
N GLY A 59 -0.51 7.12 -24.21
CA GLY A 59 -0.84 5.70 -24.06
C GLY A 59 -1.91 5.44 -23.00
N LEU A 60 -2.80 6.40 -22.77
CA LEU A 60 -3.88 6.34 -21.79
C LEU A 60 -5.20 5.93 -22.46
N ASP A 61 -5.21 4.85 -23.22
CA ASP A 61 -6.35 4.46 -24.09
C ASP A 61 -7.68 4.34 -23.34
N LYS A 62 -7.68 3.83 -22.10
CA LYS A 62 -8.93 3.72 -21.32
C LYS A 62 -9.51 5.07 -20.88
N LEU A 63 -8.70 6.14 -20.85
CA LEU A 63 -9.19 7.51 -20.65
C LEU A 63 -9.79 8.07 -21.94
N VAL A 64 -9.24 7.71 -23.09
CA VAL A 64 -9.86 8.01 -24.39
C VAL A 64 -11.22 7.30 -24.49
N ASP A 65 -11.28 6.01 -24.15
CA ASP A 65 -12.54 5.25 -24.12
C ASP A 65 -13.56 5.86 -23.15
N ALA A 66 -13.10 6.35 -21.99
CA ALA A 66 -13.94 6.95 -20.96
C ALA A 66 -14.69 8.21 -21.43
N MET A 67 -14.17 8.91 -22.44
CA MET A 67 -14.81 10.10 -23.02
C MET A 67 -16.05 9.75 -23.84
N TYR A 68 -16.15 8.51 -24.29
CA TYR A 68 -17.30 7.99 -25.02
C TYR A 68 -18.28 7.23 -24.10
N ASP A 69 -17.98 7.11 -22.80
CA ASP A 69 -18.87 6.51 -21.81
C ASP A 69 -19.90 7.55 -21.33
N PRO A 70 -21.21 7.36 -21.60
CA PRO A 70 -22.24 8.31 -21.20
C PRO A 70 -22.40 8.44 -19.68
N SER A 71 -21.79 7.56 -18.89
CA SER A 71 -21.77 7.63 -17.42
C SER A 71 -20.64 8.51 -16.87
N ILE A 72 -19.74 9.01 -17.73
CA ILE A 72 -18.59 9.83 -17.36
C ILE A 72 -18.75 11.24 -17.94
N VAL A 73 -18.45 12.26 -17.15
CA VAL A 73 -18.65 13.69 -17.49
C VAL A 73 -17.46 14.27 -18.28
N LEU A 74 -16.48 13.43 -18.60
CA LEU A 74 -15.27 13.80 -19.32
C LEU A 74 -15.59 14.04 -20.80
N GLN A 75 -15.44 15.30 -21.23
CA GLN A 75 -15.66 15.72 -22.62
C GLN A 75 -14.32 15.94 -23.33
N ASP A 76 -14.34 15.90 -24.66
CA ASP A 76 -13.16 16.17 -25.49
C ASP A 76 -12.90 17.67 -25.63
N GLU A 77 -12.42 18.27 -24.55
CA GLU A 77 -12.06 19.68 -24.49
C GLU A 77 -10.58 19.90 -24.76
N VAL A 78 -10.24 21.08 -25.28
CA VAL A 78 -8.85 21.50 -25.49
C VAL A 78 -8.20 21.87 -24.16
N ARG A 79 -7.01 21.32 -23.90
CA ARG A 79 -6.22 21.60 -22.69
C ARG A 79 -4.75 21.77 -23.02
N ALA A 80 -4.07 22.49 -22.14
CA ALA A 80 -2.61 22.66 -22.16
C ALA A 80 -1.94 21.81 -21.06
N ILE A 81 -0.82 21.19 -21.40
CA ILE A 81 0.09 20.48 -20.50
C ILE A 81 1.36 21.30 -20.38
N PRO A 82 1.74 21.75 -19.17
CA PRO A 82 2.97 22.52 -18.98
C PRO A 82 4.25 21.74 -19.35
N ILE A 83 5.34 22.47 -19.60
CA ILE A 83 6.67 21.92 -19.84
C ILE A 83 7.21 21.26 -18.57
N ASN A 84 7.83 20.09 -18.73
CA ASN A 84 8.42 19.25 -17.67
C ASN A 84 7.41 18.53 -16.78
N VAL A 85 6.13 18.47 -17.14
CA VAL A 85 5.15 17.61 -16.45
C VAL A 85 4.65 16.51 -17.38
N ARG A 86 4.38 15.34 -16.82
CA ARG A 86 3.78 14.24 -17.59
C ARG A 86 2.32 14.56 -17.86
N VAL A 87 1.76 14.04 -18.95
CA VAL A 87 0.31 14.12 -19.28
C VAL A 87 -0.58 13.69 -18.11
N THR A 88 -0.12 12.75 -17.26
CA THR A 88 -0.86 12.35 -16.04
C THR A 88 -1.12 13.47 -15.04
N TRP A 89 -0.39 14.60 -15.11
CA TRP A 89 -0.60 15.79 -14.29
C TRP A 89 -2.01 16.38 -14.47
N ILE A 90 -2.57 16.33 -15.68
CA ILE A 90 -3.90 16.88 -15.94
C ILE A 90 -5.02 16.08 -15.24
N LEU A 91 -4.75 14.83 -14.84
CA LEU A 91 -5.74 14.01 -14.16
C LEU A 91 -6.13 14.59 -12.80
N GLU A 92 -5.20 15.25 -12.10
CA GLU A 92 -5.49 15.92 -10.83
C GLU A 92 -6.55 17.02 -11.02
N HIS A 93 -6.38 17.85 -12.04
CA HIS A 93 -7.31 18.93 -12.40
C HIS A 93 -8.68 18.36 -12.78
N LEU A 94 -8.71 17.30 -13.59
CA LEU A 94 -9.96 16.67 -14.04
C LEU A 94 -10.76 16.03 -12.89
N ILE A 95 -10.13 15.68 -11.76
CA ILE A 95 -10.84 15.19 -10.57
C ILE A 95 -11.35 16.32 -9.71
N GLU A 96 -10.54 17.36 -9.53
CA GLU A 96 -10.96 18.56 -8.81
C GLU A 96 -12.19 19.17 -9.48
N GLU A 97 -12.24 19.13 -10.80
CA GLU A 97 -13.40 19.52 -11.61
C GLU A 97 -14.53 18.47 -11.66
N GLY A 98 -14.33 17.29 -11.07
CA GLY A 98 -15.34 16.22 -11.02
C GLY A 98 -15.63 15.54 -12.37
N LYS A 99 -14.78 15.72 -13.39
CA LYS A 99 -14.94 15.15 -14.75
C LYS A 99 -14.54 13.68 -14.81
N VAL A 100 -13.59 13.26 -13.99
CA VAL A 100 -13.11 11.88 -13.93
C VAL A 100 -13.48 11.23 -12.59
N PRO A 101 -14.08 10.02 -12.59
CA PRO A 101 -14.32 9.28 -11.36
C PRO A 101 -13.03 9.00 -10.59
N ARG A 102 -13.08 9.15 -9.27
CA ARG A 102 -11.91 8.95 -8.39
C ARG A 102 -11.27 7.56 -8.53
N SER A 103 -12.08 6.53 -8.80
CA SER A 103 -11.60 5.17 -9.07
C SER A 103 -10.73 5.07 -10.32
N MET A 104 -10.99 5.91 -11.33
CA MET A 104 -10.21 5.97 -12.56
C MET A 104 -8.88 6.70 -12.32
N TYR A 105 -8.88 7.82 -11.60
CA TYR A 105 -7.63 8.47 -11.17
C TYR A 105 -6.74 7.54 -10.35
N ASP A 106 -7.34 6.87 -9.36
CA ASP A 106 -6.59 5.98 -8.49
C ASP A 106 -5.88 4.89 -9.31
N ARG A 107 -6.52 4.40 -10.39
CA ARG A 107 -5.95 3.43 -11.33
C ARG A 107 -4.64 3.92 -11.97
N TYR A 108 -4.62 5.15 -12.45
CA TYR A 108 -3.50 5.73 -13.19
C TYR A 108 -2.40 6.29 -12.28
N PHE A 109 -2.76 6.85 -11.14
CA PHE A 109 -1.80 7.46 -10.22
C PHE A 109 -1.13 6.44 -9.30
N PHE A 110 -1.90 5.47 -8.80
CA PHE A 110 -1.38 4.42 -7.91
C PHE A 110 -1.01 3.13 -8.65
N GLY A 111 -1.16 3.11 -9.99
CA GLY A 111 -0.67 2.03 -10.84
C GLY A 111 -1.35 0.69 -10.57
N PHE A 112 -2.69 0.64 -10.55
CA PHE A 112 -3.41 -0.64 -10.34
C PHE A 112 -3.19 -1.69 -11.44
N ASP A 113 -2.48 -1.35 -12.53
CA ASP A 113 -2.04 -2.30 -13.56
C ASP A 113 -0.51 -2.60 -13.49
N GLN A 114 0.25 -2.02 -12.54
CA GLN A 114 1.63 -2.44 -12.27
C GLN A 114 1.69 -3.22 -10.95
N PRO A 115 2.22 -4.47 -10.94
CA PRO A 115 2.54 -5.10 -9.67
C PRO A 115 3.48 -4.15 -8.92
N PRO A 116 3.27 -3.92 -7.61
CA PRO A 116 4.17 -3.07 -6.83
C PRO A 116 5.61 -3.50 -7.13
N VAL A 117 6.53 -2.53 -7.26
CA VAL A 117 7.96 -2.82 -7.39
C VAL A 117 8.42 -3.50 -6.11
N VAL A 118 8.19 -4.80 -6.03
CA VAL A 118 8.76 -5.69 -5.04
C VAL A 118 10.14 -6.00 -5.60
N ILE A 119 11.18 -5.40 -5.02
CA ILE A 119 12.60 -5.73 -5.29
C ILE A 119 12.94 -7.09 -4.63
N MET A 120 12.03 -8.05 -4.75
CA MET A 120 12.22 -9.45 -4.44
C MET A 120 11.35 -10.21 -5.46
N PRO A 121 11.92 -11.15 -6.23
CA PRO A 121 11.09 -12.06 -7.01
C PRO A 121 10.09 -12.69 -6.03
N ILE A 122 8.80 -12.62 -6.33
CA ILE A 122 7.74 -13.29 -5.56
C ILE A 122 8.00 -14.79 -5.67
N ARG A 123 8.87 -15.29 -4.80
CA ARG A 123 8.98 -16.72 -4.53
C ARG A 123 7.81 -17.03 -3.60
N LEU A 124 7.06 -18.07 -3.95
CA LEU A 124 6.26 -18.77 -2.96
C LEU A 124 7.26 -19.31 -1.94
N ASP A 125 7.46 -18.59 -0.83
CA ASP A 125 8.41 -19.01 0.19
C ASP A 125 7.82 -20.23 0.91
N PRO A 126 8.38 -21.44 0.69
CA PRO A 126 7.89 -22.63 1.35
C PRO A 126 8.19 -22.55 2.85
N ILE A 127 7.50 -23.37 3.65
CA ILE A 127 7.93 -23.59 5.04
C ILE A 127 9.34 -24.18 4.99
N PRO A 128 10.35 -23.62 5.70
CA PRO A 128 11.70 -24.19 5.73
C PRO A 128 11.66 -25.68 6.12
N SER A 129 12.49 -26.49 5.46
CA SER A 129 12.46 -27.96 5.63
C SER A 129 12.78 -28.41 7.06
N GLN A 130 13.52 -27.59 7.81
CA GLN A 130 13.87 -27.81 9.21
C GLN A 130 12.68 -27.62 10.15
N VAL A 131 11.61 -26.94 9.72
CA VAL A 131 10.43 -26.68 10.54
C VAL A 131 9.45 -27.86 10.44
N GLY A 132 9.43 -28.65 11.51
CA GLY A 132 8.51 -29.78 11.69
C GLY A 132 7.27 -29.46 12.54
N TYR A 133 6.45 -30.47 12.81
CA TYR A 133 5.26 -30.37 13.66
C TYR A 133 5.55 -30.32 15.16
N ARG A 134 6.83 -30.39 15.56
CA ARG A 134 7.28 -30.29 16.94
C ARG A 134 7.90 -28.93 17.17
N TYR A 135 7.71 -28.41 18.38
CA TYR A 135 8.40 -27.22 18.84
C TYR A 135 9.92 -27.45 18.80
N ALA A 136 10.65 -26.58 18.12
CA ALA A 136 12.12 -26.62 18.03
C ALA A 136 12.69 -25.20 18.00
N LEU A 137 13.83 -25.00 18.65
CA LEU A 137 14.65 -23.80 18.44
C LEU A 137 15.48 -24.00 17.17
N GLN A 138 15.48 -22.99 16.31
CA GLN A 138 16.22 -22.98 15.06
C GLN A 138 17.00 -21.67 14.97
N ARG A 139 18.19 -21.72 14.37
CA ARG A 139 18.94 -20.50 14.14
C ARG A 139 18.25 -19.66 13.07
N THR A 140 18.14 -18.36 13.31
CA THR A 140 17.46 -17.44 12.38
C THR A 140 18.12 -17.45 11.00
N GLU A 141 19.45 -17.55 10.95
CA GLU A 141 20.24 -17.66 9.71
C GLU A 141 19.94 -18.92 8.88
N GLU A 142 19.56 -20.02 9.54
CA GLU A 142 19.24 -21.29 8.86
C GLU A 142 17.81 -21.29 8.31
N LEU A 143 16.90 -20.52 8.92
CA LEU A 143 15.52 -20.38 8.49
C LEU A 143 15.38 -19.43 7.29
N PHE A 144 16.22 -18.40 7.22
CA PHE A 144 16.10 -17.33 6.23
C PHE A 144 17.43 -17.10 5.52
N PRO A 145 17.62 -17.62 4.30
CA PRO A 145 18.88 -17.47 3.56
C PRO A 145 19.25 -16.01 3.24
N ALA A 146 18.24 -15.14 3.09
CA ALA A 146 18.42 -13.71 2.86
C ALA A 146 18.48 -12.89 4.18
N TYR A 147 18.63 -13.57 5.32
CA TYR A 147 18.80 -12.94 6.62
C TYR A 147 19.91 -11.90 6.57
N ARG A 148 19.61 -10.70 7.08
CA ARG A 148 20.63 -9.69 7.36
C ARG A 148 20.79 -9.55 8.88
N PRO A 149 22.02 -9.42 9.38
CA PRO A 149 22.25 -9.07 10.77
C PRO A 149 21.49 -7.81 11.15
N GLN A 150 20.50 -7.97 12.01
CA GLN A 150 19.65 -6.94 12.59
C GLN A 150 19.48 -7.27 14.07
N CYS A 151 18.58 -6.59 14.78
CA CYS A 151 18.27 -6.89 16.17
C CYS A 151 17.42 -8.17 16.37
N LEU A 152 17.34 -9.06 15.37
CA LEU A 152 16.64 -10.33 15.50
C LEU A 152 17.38 -11.28 16.46
N PRO A 153 16.67 -12.10 17.24
CA PRO A 153 17.29 -13.14 18.05
C PRO A 153 18.10 -14.11 17.21
N ARG A 154 19.17 -14.66 17.81
CA ARG A 154 19.99 -15.70 17.18
C ARG A 154 19.20 -16.99 16.95
N ASP A 155 18.44 -17.39 17.95
CA ASP A 155 17.62 -18.59 17.95
C ASP A 155 16.14 -18.20 18.09
N ILE A 156 15.29 -18.76 17.23
CA ILE A 156 13.85 -18.52 17.23
C ILE A 156 13.15 -19.87 17.37
N ALA A 157 12.13 -19.93 18.23
CA ALA A 157 11.28 -21.11 18.29
C ALA A 157 10.43 -21.22 17.02
N THR A 158 10.28 -22.43 16.50
CA THR A 158 9.47 -22.69 15.31
C THR A 158 8.61 -23.93 15.49
N VAL A 159 7.45 -23.91 14.84
CA VAL A 159 6.58 -25.09 14.76
C VAL A 159 5.65 -24.97 13.56
N ARG A 160 5.36 -26.11 12.92
CA ARG A 160 4.33 -26.27 11.90
C ARG A 160 3.01 -26.67 12.53
N VAL A 161 1.92 -26.00 12.16
CA VAL A 161 0.58 -26.26 12.69
C VAL A 161 -0.40 -26.40 11.54
N LYS A 162 -1.05 -27.57 11.46
CA LYS A 162 -2.19 -27.77 10.57
C LYS A 162 -3.31 -26.81 10.96
N ARG A 163 -3.80 -26.06 9.98
CA ARG A 163 -4.91 -25.14 10.16
C ARG A 163 -6.17 -25.92 10.53
N SER A 164 -6.87 -25.45 11.55
CA SER A 164 -8.24 -25.89 11.85
C SER A 164 -9.22 -24.88 11.26
N GLN A 165 -10.33 -25.37 10.68
CA GLN A 165 -11.46 -24.50 10.33
C GLN A 165 -12.07 -23.87 11.58
N ASN A 166 -12.00 -24.56 12.73
CA ASN A 166 -12.41 -24.02 14.01
C ASN A 166 -11.31 -23.13 14.59
N LYS A 167 -11.48 -21.81 14.44
CA LYS A 167 -10.55 -20.78 14.91
C LYS A 167 -10.36 -20.81 16.43
N HIS A 168 -11.40 -21.07 17.23
CA HIS A 168 -11.28 -21.16 18.69
C HIS A 168 -10.39 -22.33 19.11
N CYS A 169 -10.57 -23.49 18.48
CA CYS A 169 -9.71 -24.66 18.70
C CYS A 169 -8.25 -24.38 18.29
N LEU A 170 -8.04 -23.67 17.17
CA LEU A 170 -6.70 -23.25 16.75
C LEU A 170 -6.05 -22.30 17.77
N THR A 171 -6.79 -21.30 18.26
CA THR A 171 -6.32 -20.35 19.28
C THR A 171 -5.91 -21.09 20.56
N ALA A 172 -6.78 -21.95 21.10
CA ALA A 172 -6.48 -22.72 22.32
C ALA A 172 -5.24 -23.61 22.13
N LYS A 173 -5.16 -24.33 20.99
CA LYS A 173 -4.00 -25.15 20.65
C LYS A 173 -2.71 -24.34 20.58
N ILE A 174 -2.74 -23.13 20.04
CA ILE A 174 -1.55 -22.27 19.96
C ILE A 174 -1.14 -21.77 21.35
N LEU A 175 -2.10 -21.31 22.15
CA LEU A 175 -1.86 -20.80 23.48
C LEU A 175 -1.29 -21.89 24.40
N GLU A 176 -1.99 -23.00 24.53
CA GLU A 176 -1.62 -24.10 25.42
C GLU A 176 -0.39 -24.87 24.92
N GLY A 177 -0.30 -25.06 23.60
CA GLY A 177 0.73 -25.91 23.00
C GLY A 177 2.08 -25.21 22.80
N TYR A 178 2.09 -23.88 22.61
CA TYR A 178 3.30 -23.16 22.19
C TYR A 178 3.55 -21.86 22.94
N VAL A 179 2.56 -20.97 23.07
CA VAL A 179 2.77 -19.66 23.73
C VAL A 179 3.04 -19.84 25.23
N SER A 180 2.33 -20.76 25.90
CA SER A 180 2.56 -21.12 27.31
C SER A 180 4.00 -21.55 27.61
N LYS A 181 4.66 -22.21 26.64
CA LYS A 181 6.05 -22.69 26.75
C LYS A 181 7.07 -21.56 26.70
N LEU A 182 6.68 -20.40 26.20
CA LEU A 182 7.51 -19.20 26.25
C LEU A 182 7.57 -18.63 27.67
N GLY A 183 6.77 -19.14 28.61
CA GLY A 183 6.62 -18.62 29.97
C GLY A 183 5.59 -17.50 30.07
N GLY A 184 5.45 -16.91 31.26
CA GLY A 184 4.58 -15.74 31.46
C GLY A 184 5.11 -14.48 30.76
N GLY A 185 4.24 -13.48 30.61
CA GLY A 185 4.61 -12.19 30.05
C GLY A 185 3.49 -11.52 29.26
N SER A 186 3.84 -10.40 28.63
CA SER A 186 3.00 -9.75 27.62
C SER A 186 3.39 -10.24 26.23
N PHE A 187 2.39 -10.42 25.36
CA PHE A 187 2.61 -10.92 24.01
C PHE A 187 1.97 -9.99 22.99
N LEU A 188 2.66 -9.81 21.87
CA LEU A 188 2.12 -9.21 20.66
C LEU A 188 2.15 -10.23 19.53
N TYR A 189 1.12 -10.20 18.70
CA TYR A 189 0.89 -11.16 17.65
C TYR A 189 0.77 -10.45 16.32
N ARG A 190 1.32 -11.06 15.26
CA ARG A 190 1.14 -10.63 13.87
C ARG A 190 1.03 -11.83 12.97
N VAL A 191 0.03 -11.84 12.10
CA VAL A 191 -0.01 -12.78 10.98
C VAL A 191 0.62 -12.12 9.76
N SER A 192 1.45 -12.86 9.03
CA SER A 192 2.08 -12.41 7.81
C SER A 192 2.02 -13.49 6.75
N THR A 193 1.96 -13.12 5.47
CA THR A 193 2.21 -14.10 4.39
C THR A 193 3.64 -14.60 4.51
N ARG A 194 3.92 -15.83 4.06
CA ARG A 194 5.29 -16.37 4.12
C ARG A 194 6.28 -15.50 3.33
N THR A 195 5.83 -14.93 2.21
CA THR A 195 6.61 -13.96 1.42
C THR A 195 6.89 -12.67 2.18
N ALA A 196 5.87 -12.08 2.83
CA ALA A 196 6.08 -10.88 3.64
C ALA A 196 6.94 -11.16 4.88
N LEU A 197 6.85 -12.37 5.46
CA LEU A 197 7.75 -12.81 6.52
C LEU A 197 9.20 -12.90 6.01
N ALA A 198 9.45 -13.52 4.86
CA ALA A 198 10.80 -13.60 4.29
C ALA A 198 11.40 -12.20 4.04
N ALA A 199 10.59 -11.27 3.52
CA ALA A 199 10.99 -9.88 3.36
C ALA A 199 11.29 -9.20 4.70
N LEU A 200 10.43 -9.38 5.72
CA LEU A 200 10.64 -8.85 7.07
C LEU A 200 11.92 -9.39 7.71
N MET A 201 12.27 -10.65 7.46
CA MET A 201 13.51 -11.25 7.99
C MET A 201 14.76 -10.76 7.24
N ALA A 202 14.63 -10.40 5.96
CA ALA A 202 15.70 -9.78 5.20
C ALA A 202 15.93 -8.31 5.61
N PHE A 203 14.85 -7.56 5.87
CA PHE A 203 14.90 -6.18 6.35
C PHE A 203 13.66 -5.83 7.18
N PHE A 204 13.83 -5.73 8.49
CA PHE A 204 12.77 -5.53 9.47
C PHE A 204 12.53 -4.03 9.65
N ALA A 205 11.86 -3.43 8.66
CA ALA A 205 11.58 -1.99 8.61
C ALA A 205 10.08 -1.70 8.48
N PRO A 206 9.64 -0.48 8.81
CA PRO A 206 8.27 -0.04 8.59
C PRO A 206 7.87 -0.26 7.13
N VAL A 207 6.77 -0.96 6.88
CA VAL A 207 6.30 -1.22 5.52
C VAL A 207 5.44 -0.04 5.06
N ILE A 208 5.88 0.59 3.98
CA ILE A 208 5.07 1.55 3.20
C ILE A 208 4.42 0.74 2.08
N HIS A 209 3.10 0.49 2.18
CA HIS A 209 2.35 -0.21 1.13
C HIS A 209 1.37 0.74 0.49
N ASN A 210 1.28 0.78 -0.83
CA ASN A 210 0.41 1.72 -1.57
C ASN A 210 -1.10 1.38 -1.51
N ASN A 211 -1.48 0.34 -0.75
CA ASN A 211 -2.86 -0.13 -0.61
C ASN A 211 -3.31 0.13 0.85
N THR A 212 -3.23 1.40 1.25
CA THR A 212 -3.19 1.86 2.65
C THR A 212 -4.55 1.96 3.35
N LEU A 213 -5.66 1.58 2.72
CA LEU A 213 -6.98 1.83 3.30
C LEU A 213 -7.22 1.05 4.61
N ASP A 214 -6.44 0.00 4.87
CA ASP A 214 -6.51 -0.79 6.11
C ASP A 214 -5.49 -0.33 7.19
N ASN A 215 -4.58 0.60 6.87
CA ASN A 215 -3.54 1.07 7.78
C ASN A 215 -4.06 2.22 8.67
N GLU A 216 -4.93 1.91 9.63
CA GLU A 216 -5.58 2.88 10.50
C GLU A 216 -4.64 3.83 11.24
N LEU A 217 -3.40 3.42 11.50
CA LEU A 217 -2.42 4.21 12.26
C LEU A 217 -1.19 4.61 11.42
N GLY A 218 -1.31 4.56 10.09
CA GLY A 218 -0.24 4.92 9.16
C GLY A 218 0.76 3.79 8.85
N PRO A 219 1.88 4.09 8.19
CA PRO A 219 2.90 3.10 7.84
C PRO A 219 3.54 2.46 9.07
N GLY A 220 3.80 1.15 9.01
CA GLY A 220 4.49 0.45 10.10
C GLY A 220 4.20 -1.04 10.19
N ILE A 221 4.78 -1.68 11.21
CA ILE A 221 4.55 -3.09 11.51
C ILE A 221 3.47 -3.21 12.58
N TYR A 222 2.28 -3.57 12.13
CA TYR A 222 1.10 -3.78 12.96
C TYR A 222 1.16 -5.10 13.74
N THR A 223 0.85 -5.01 15.02
CA THR A 223 0.72 -6.12 15.96
C THR A 223 -0.49 -5.91 16.85
N SER A 224 -1.02 -6.97 17.45
CA SER A 224 -2.10 -6.90 18.44
C SER A 224 -1.81 -7.80 19.64
N ASN A 225 -2.35 -7.46 20.80
CA ASN A 225 -2.34 -8.34 21.97
C ASN A 225 -3.42 -9.43 21.92
N SER A 226 -4.31 -9.41 20.91
CA SER A 226 -5.37 -10.41 20.74
C SER A 226 -4.99 -11.44 19.68
N LEU A 227 -4.60 -12.63 20.14
CA LEU A 227 -4.31 -13.76 19.25
C LEU A 227 -5.55 -14.13 18.41
N GLU A 228 -6.73 -14.15 19.03
CA GLU A 228 -7.99 -14.47 18.35
C GLU A 228 -8.24 -13.50 17.19
N TRP A 229 -8.01 -12.20 17.42
CA TRP A 229 -8.19 -11.19 16.39
C TRP A 229 -7.25 -11.42 15.20
N VAL A 230 -5.95 -11.57 15.44
CA VAL A 230 -4.99 -11.72 14.34
C VAL A 230 -5.19 -13.01 13.54
N LEU A 231 -5.64 -14.09 14.20
CA LEU A 231 -5.92 -15.36 13.52
C LEU A 231 -7.11 -15.27 12.55
N ARG A 232 -7.92 -14.20 12.61
CA ARG A 232 -8.97 -13.96 11.61
C ARG A 232 -8.40 -13.80 10.21
N PHE A 233 -7.20 -13.25 10.10
CA PHE A 233 -6.46 -13.00 8.86
C PHE A 233 -5.55 -14.17 8.45
N SER A 234 -5.50 -15.24 9.24
CA SER A 234 -4.66 -16.40 8.92
C SER A 234 -5.17 -17.19 7.71
N SER A 235 -4.23 -17.68 6.92
CA SER A 235 -4.39 -18.62 5.81
C SER A 235 -3.30 -19.68 5.83
N ILE A 236 -3.45 -20.73 5.03
CA ILE A 236 -2.44 -21.78 4.90
C ILE A 236 -1.09 -21.23 4.40
N ASN A 237 -1.10 -20.10 3.69
CA ASN A 237 0.11 -19.46 3.17
C ASN A 237 0.66 -18.39 4.13
N ASN A 238 0.30 -18.46 5.41
CA ASN A 238 0.73 -17.50 6.41
C ASN A 238 1.57 -18.13 7.51
N ALA A 239 2.24 -17.27 8.26
CA ALA A 239 2.87 -17.57 9.51
C ALA A 239 2.41 -16.57 10.57
N LEU A 240 2.32 -17.03 11.80
CA LEU A 240 2.07 -16.21 12.98
C LEU A 240 3.42 -15.92 13.66
N LEU A 241 3.75 -14.65 13.80
CA LEU A 241 4.85 -14.15 14.59
C LEU A 241 4.33 -13.81 15.98
N VAL A 242 5.03 -14.26 17.01
CA VAL A 242 4.73 -13.94 18.40
C VAL A 242 5.94 -13.25 19.02
N PHE A 243 5.70 -12.05 19.51
CA PHE A 243 6.68 -11.20 20.17
C PHE A 243 6.42 -11.24 21.68
N LYS A 244 7.45 -11.41 22.49
CA LYS A 244 7.34 -11.57 23.94
C LYS A 244 8.01 -10.40 24.66
N ASN A 245 7.30 -9.79 25.59
CA ASN A 245 7.82 -8.73 26.47
C ASN A 245 8.54 -7.62 25.70
N THR A 246 7.94 -7.16 24.59
CA THR A 246 8.53 -6.09 23.79
C THR A 246 8.71 -4.83 24.64
N ASP A 247 9.96 -4.37 24.75
CA ASP A 247 10.31 -3.22 25.58
C ASP A 247 10.25 -1.94 24.75
N PHE A 248 9.25 -1.11 25.02
CA PHE A 248 9.09 0.21 24.40
C PHE A 248 9.38 1.36 25.38
N ARG A 249 9.92 1.08 26.58
CA ARG A 249 10.08 2.10 27.63
C ARG A 249 11.04 3.23 27.27
N THR A 250 12.01 2.96 26.40
CA THR A 250 13.01 3.95 25.95
C THR A 250 12.61 4.64 24.64
N LEU A 251 11.41 4.40 24.13
CA LEU A 251 10.93 4.88 22.84
C LEU A 251 9.82 5.90 23.00
N GLU A 252 9.59 6.71 21.96
CA GLU A 252 8.44 7.60 21.90
C GLU A 252 7.18 6.80 21.56
N VAL A 253 6.39 6.48 22.60
CA VAL A 253 5.13 5.77 22.46
C VAL A 253 3.96 6.74 22.47
N TRP A 254 3.31 6.91 21.33
CA TRP A 254 2.11 7.73 21.22
C TRP A 254 0.84 6.91 21.44
N ASN A 255 0.06 7.32 22.43
CA ASN A 255 -1.28 6.82 22.72
C ASN A 255 -2.27 7.97 22.50
N PRO A 256 -2.75 8.19 21.26
CA PRO A 256 -3.61 9.32 20.97
C PRO A 256 -4.87 9.35 21.84
N PRO A 257 -5.30 10.53 22.31
CA PRO A 257 -6.68 10.77 22.73
C PRO A 257 -7.68 10.32 21.65
N VAL A 258 -8.92 10.04 22.04
CA VAL A 258 -9.94 9.55 21.10
C VAL A 258 -10.11 10.48 19.89
N SER A 259 -10.11 11.81 20.09
CA SER A 259 -10.20 12.79 19.00
C SER A 259 -9.07 12.64 17.97
N ASP A 260 -7.83 12.52 18.46
CA ASP A 260 -6.64 12.48 17.63
C ASP A 260 -6.53 11.11 16.94
N TRP A 261 -6.93 10.05 17.63
CA TRP A 261 -7.06 8.72 17.06
C TRP A 261 -8.09 8.74 15.93
N GLN A 262 -9.27 9.33 16.15
CA GLN A 262 -10.32 9.40 15.12
C GLN A 262 -9.86 10.16 13.89
N HIS A 263 -9.18 11.29 14.09
CA HIS A 263 -8.59 12.09 13.02
C HIS A 263 -7.53 11.31 12.24
N ASN A 264 -6.57 10.71 12.95
CA ASN A 264 -5.49 9.94 12.34
C ASN A 264 -6.05 8.74 11.54
N VAL A 265 -6.98 7.98 12.13
CA VAL A 265 -7.63 6.86 11.43
C VAL A 265 -8.38 7.34 10.21
N ALA A 266 -9.16 8.42 10.31
CA ALA A 266 -9.90 8.94 9.17
C ALA A 266 -8.96 9.45 8.06
N THR A 267 -7.84 10.08 8.42
CA THR A 267 -6.80 10.51 7.48
C THR A 267 -6.23 9.32 6.72
N TRP A 268 -5.74 8.29 7.43
CA TRP A 268 -5.09 7.15 6.78
C TRP A 268 -6.06 6.24 6.03
N THR A 269 -7.31 6.15 6.49
CA THR A 269 -8.39 5.41 5.82
C THR A 269 -9.12 6.26 4.76
N ARG A 270 -8.67 7.50 4.50
CA ARG A 270 -9.22 8.45 3.54
C ARG A 270 -10.74 8.70 3.69
N LYS A 271 -11.23 8.70 4.93
CA LYS A 271 -12.62 9.11 5.22
C LYS A 271 -12.72 10.63 5.14
N SER A 272 -13.63 11.13 4.31
CA SER A 272 -13.89 12.57 4.21
C SER A 272 -14.49 13.07 5.53
N LEU A 273 -13.84 14.07 6.13
CA LEU A 273 -14.27 14.70 7.37
C LEU A 273 -14.51 16.18 7.08
N SER A 274 -15.75 16.64 7.21
CA SER A 274 -16.12 18.03 6.90
C SER A 274 -15.57 19.07 7.89
N ASN A 275 -15.09 18.63 9.07
CA ASN A 275 -14.81 19.50 10.21
C ASN A 275 -13.45 19.24 10.88
N VAL A 276 -12.47 18.71 10.16
CA VAL A 276 -11.23 18.23 10.80
C VAL A 276 -10.01 18.87 10.14
N PRO A 277 -9.01 19.32 10.93
CA PRO A 277 -7.84 20.03 10.41
C PRO A 277 -7.10 19.23 9.33
N ASP A 278 -6.60 19.93 8.31
CA ASP A 278 -5.92 19.35 7.13
C ASP A 278 -4.59 18.62 7.47
N SER A 279 -4.14 18.67 8.72
CA SER A 279 -2.87 18.09 9.14
C SER A 279 -3.04 17.04 10.23
N VAL A 280 -2.33 15.92 10.06
CA VAL A 280 -2.21 14.83 11.03
C VAL A 280 -1.42 15.33 12.27
N PRO A 281 -1.76 14.89 13.50
CA PRO A 281 -1.07 15.31 14.73
C PRO A 281 0.46 15.13 14.63
N LEU A 282 1.23 16.01 15.24
CA LEU A 282 2.71 15.99 15.13
C LEU A 282 3.29 14.69 15.69
N GLU A 283 2.70 14.19 16.77
CA GLU A 283 3.05 12.95 17.43
C GLU A 283 2.88 11.75 16.50
N SER A 284 1.92 11.80 15.56
CA SER A 284 1.74 10.74 14.55
C SER A 284 2.94 10.62 13.60
N LYS A 285 3.75 11.68 13.48
CA LYS A 285 4.90 11.76 12.57
C LYS A 285 6.22 11.42 13.26
N THR A 286 6.27 11.56 14.58
CA THR A 286 7.50 11.47 15.39
C THR A 286 7.57 10.22 16.24
N ALA A 287 6.43 9.63 16.61
CA ALA A 287 6.38 8.44 17.44
C ALA A 287 7.10 7.24 16.83
N ASP A 288 7.89 6.55 17.66
CA ASP A 288 8.48 5.26 17.32
C ASP A 288 7.43 4.16 17.29
N VAL A 289 6.47 4.25 18.21
CA VAL A 289 5.37 3.29 18.38
C VAL A 289 4.06 4.03 18.56
N THR A 290 3.10 3.73 17.70
CA THR A 290 1.72 4.21 17.86
C THR A 290 0.87 3.07 18.42
N GLN A 291 0.11 3.35 19.48
CA GLN A 291 -0.81 2.39 20.09
C GLN A 291 -2.22 2.96 20.11
N GLY A 292 -3.20 2.15 19.68
CA GLY A 292 -4.59 2.55 19.70
C GLY A 292 -5.53 1.37 19.55
N PRO A 293 -6.85 1.59 19.70
CA PRO A 293 -7.84 0.59 19.32
C PRO A 293 -7.86 0.37 17.80
N ILE A 294 -8.31 -0.80 17.39
CA ILE A 294 -8.72 -1.11 16.02
C ILE A 294 -10.15 -0.61 15.84
N SER A 295 -10.46 0.04 14.72
CA SER A 295 -11.79 0.61 14.50
C SER A 295 -12.89 -0.46 14.41
N GLU A 296 -14.12 -0.09 14.78
CA GLU A 296 -15.27 -0.97 14.60
C GLU A 296 -15.64 -1.12 13.12
N SER A 297 -15.84 -2.36 12.66
CA SER A 297 -16.20 -2.70 11.27
C SER A 297 -17.53 -2.09 10.79
N ASN A 298 -18.37 -1.62 11.72
CA ASN A 298 -19.74 -1.19 11.46
C ASN A 298 -19.89 0.33 11.35
N SER A 299 -18.79 1.10 11.30
CA SER A 299 -18.91 2.54 11.09
C SER A 299 -19.57 2.79 9.73
N ARG A 300 -20.72 3.48 9.72
CA ARG A 300 -21.40 3.88 8.46
C ARG A 300 -20.43 4.67 7.59
N LYS A 301 -20.54 4.54 6.26
CA LYS A 301 -19.81 5.40 5.31
C LYS A 301 -20.06 6.86 5.72
N ASN A 302 -18.98 7.63 5.88
CA ASN A 302 -18.97 9.05 6.28
C ASN A 302 -19.20 9.35 7.77
N CYS A 303 -19.07 8.37 8.67
CA CYS A 303 -18.97 8.63 10.11
C CYS A 303 -17.52 8.58 10.59
N LEU A 304 -17.21 9.37 11.63
CA LEU A 304 -15.96 9.24 12.39
C LEU A 304 -15.79 7.77 12.82
N PRO A 305 -14.57 7.22 12.72
CA PRO A 305 -14.31 5.86 13.18
C PRO A 305 -14.61 5.77 14.68
N ALA A 306 -15.20 4.65 15.09
CA ALA A 306 -15.44 4.34 16.49
C ALA A 306 -14.33 3.41 17.00
N PRO A 307 -13.74 3.68 18.17
CA PRO A 307 -12.73 2.80 18.74
C PRO A 307 -13.34 1.45 19.13
N GLY A 308 -12.80 0.36 18.59
CA GLY A 308 -13.23 -0.99 18.92
C GLY A 308 -12.57 -1.55 20.20
N LYS A 309 -12.89 -2.82 20.49
CA LYS A 309 -12.45 -3.50 21.72
C LYS A 309 -11.03 -4.08 21.67
N VAL A 310 -10.47 -4.23 20.47
CA VAL A 310 -9.14 -4.84 20.27
C VAL A 310 -8.12 -3.74 20.10
N SER A 311 -6.98 -3.85 20.79
CA SER A 311 -5.87 -2.91 20.64
C SER A 311 -4.88 -3.37 19.58
N GLN A 312 -4.26 -2.41 18.91
CA GLN A 312 -3.14 -2.58 18.00
C GLN A 312 -1.96 -1.72 18.45
N ARG A 313 -0.76 -2.19 18.12
CA ARG A 313 0.50 -1.46 18.26
C ARG A 313 1.24 -1.50 16.94
N VAL A 314 1.75 -0.35 16.53
CA VAL A 314 2.42 -0.16 15.25
C VAL A 314 3.83 0.34 15.52
N ALA A 315 4.83 -0.47 15.17
CA ALA A 315 6.21 0.01 15.10
C ALA A 315 6.35 0.85 13.82
N ALA A 316 6.41 2.18 14.00
CA ALA A 316 6.36 3.16 12.93
C ALA A 316 7.75 3.68 12.54
N SER A 317 8.72 3.65 13.46
CA SER A 317 10.12 4.02 13.20
C SER A 317 11.04 2.81 13.13
N TYR A 318 12.30 3.07 12.75
CA TYR A 318 13.37 2.08 12.83
C TYR A 318 13.64 1.63 14.28
N ALA A 319 13.62 2.54 15.26
CA ALA A 319 13.82 2.21 16.66
C ALA A 319 12.70 1.32 17.21
N GLY A 320 11.44 1.62 16.83
CA GLY A 320 10.30 0.75 17.12
C GLY A 320 10.45 -0.65 16.50
N CYS A 321 10.92 -0.72 15.27
CA CYS A 321 11.20 -1.99 14.57
C CYS A 321 12.35 -2.78 15.21
N VAL A 322 13.38 -2.10 15.70
CA VAL A 322 14.47 -2.70 16.47
C VAL A 322 13.95 -3.35 17.76
N ALA A 323 13.17 -2.61 18.55
CA ALA A 323 12.58 -3.15 19.78
C ALA A 323 11.65 -4.34 19.50
N LEU A 324 10.83 -4.24 18.45
CA LEU A 324 9.90 -5.31 18.05
C LEU A 324 10.63 -6.55 17.51
N SER A 325 11.62 -6.39 16.64
CA SER A 325 12.38 -7.53 16.10
C SER A 325 13.15 -8.27 17.18
N ALA A 326 13.74 -7.56 18.14
CA ALA A 326 14.47 -8.14 19.27
C ALA A 326 13.61 -9.00 20.20
N SER A 327 12.30 -8.77 20.23
CA SER A 327 11.38 -9.53 21.07
C SER A 327 10.70 -10.70 20.36
N LEU A 328 11.03 -10.97 19.10
CA LEU A 328 10.48 -12.12 18.35
C LEU A 328 10.84 -13.43 19.06
N ALA A 329 9.84 -14.19 19.50
CA ALA A 329 10.05 -15.37 20.33
C ALA A 329 9.75 -16.68 19.58
N ILE A 330 8.68 -16.71 18.79
CA ILE A 330 8.29 -17.90 18.01
C ILE A 330 7.66 -17.51 16.67
N ILE A 331 7.93 -18.32 15.65
CA ILE A 331 7.24 -18.30 14.36
C ILE A 331 6.46 -19.61 14.21
N ILE A 332 5.14 -19.50 14.10
CA ILE A 332 4.22 -20.61 13.91
C ILE A 332 3.78 -20.63 12.45
N TRP A 333 4.12 -21.69 11.73
CA TRP A 333 3.86 -21.84 10.31
C TRP A 333 2.55 -22.58 10.09
N PHE A 334 1.60 -21.99 9.37
CA PHE A 334 0.33 -22.64 9.05
C PHE A 334 0.47 -23.52 7.81
N GLU A 335 -0.26 -24.63 7.80
CA GLU A 335 -0.38 -25.57 6.68
C GLU A 335 -1.83 -25.99 6.48
#